data_AF-A0A1F8RAD3-F1
#
_entry.id   AF-A0A1F8RAD3-F1
#
_cell.length_a   1.000
_cell.length_b   1.000
_cell.length_c   1.000
_cell.angle_alpha   90.00
_cell.angle_beta   90.00
_cell.angle_gamma   90.00
#
_symmetry.space_group_name_H-M   'P 1'
#
loop_
_entity.id
_entity.type
_entity.pdbx_description
1 polymer ?
#
loop_
_entity_poly.entity_id
_entity_poly.type
_entity_poly.pdbx_seq_one_letter_code
_entity_poly.pdbx_strand_id
1 'polypeptide(L)' 'MIYGLTYQQVFPQIAAIAKLGNVVMPDLWNLNPYLFILLFTLITLFLFYLIDRAGLFRKKVVE' A
#
# COMPACT_ATOMS: atom_id res chain seq x y z
N MET A 1 6.07 -13.48 40.02
CA MET A 1 4.85 -13.73 39.21
C MET A 1 4.24 -12.41 38.69
N ILE A 2 4.97 -11.60 37.92
CA ILE A 2 4.48 -10.29 37.42
C ILE A 2 4.27 -10.29 35.88
N TYR A 3 4.93 -11.20 35.15
CA TYR A 3 4.87 -11.26 33.69
C TYR A 3 3.53 -11.74 33.11
N GLY A 4 2.67 -12.41 33.88
CA GLY A 4 1.37 -12.92 33.40
C GLY A 4 0.26 -11.86 33.34
N LEU A 5 0.31 -10.84 34.21
CA LEU A 5 -0.73 -9.80 34.31
C LEU A 5 -0.53 -8.67 33.28
N THR A 6 0.72 -8.42 32.85
CA THR A 6 1.01 -7.45 31.79
C THR A 6 0.87 -8.06 30.40
N TYR A 7 0.98 -9.38 30.26
CA TYR A 7 0.80 -10.08 28.99
C TYR A 7 -0.62 -9.91 28.46
N GLN A 8 -1.66 -10.02 29.30
CA GLN A 8 -3.04 -9.74 28.89
C GLN A 8 -3.28 -8.33 28.36
N GLN A 9 -2.44 -7.36 28.74
CA GLN A 9 -2.58 -5.96 28.33
C GLN A 9 -1.90 -5.65 26.99
N VAL A 10 -0.75 -6.27 26.71
CA VAL A 10 0.00 -6.04 25.45
C VAL A 10 -0.40 -7.01 24.33
N PHE A 11 -0.88 -8.21 24.67
CA PHE A 11 -1.31 -9.21 23.70
C PHE A 11 -2.46 -8.76 22.77
N PRO A 12 -3.52 -8.05 23.21
CA PRO A 12 -4.58 -7.62 22.30
C PRO A 12 -4.11 -6.62 21.25
N GLN A 13 -3.14 -5.75 21.58
CA GLN A 13 -2.58 -4.79 20.63
C GLN A 13 -1.71 -5.48 19.57
N ILE A 14 -0.89 -6.44 19.98
CA ILE A 14 -0.04 -7.20 19.06
C ILE A 14 -0.90 -8.18 18.21
N ALA A 15 -1.93 -8.79 18.80
CA ALA A 15 -2.88 -9.64 18.10
C ALA A 15 -3.77 -8.84 17.13
N ALA A 16 -4.08 -7.57 17.41
CA ALA A 16 -4.75 -6.68 16.48
C ALA A 16 -3.86 -6.39 15.24
N ILE A 17 -2.54 -6.24 15.44
CA ILE A 17 -1.57 -6.11 14.35
C ILE A 17 -1.43 -7.43 13.56
N ALA A 18 -1.48 -8.59 14.23
CA ALA A 18 -1.48 -9.90 13.55
C ALA A 18 -2.76 -10.16 12.73
N LYS A 19 -3.89 -9.53 13.09
CA LYS A 19 -5.12 -9.52 12.28
C LYS A 19 -5.08 -8.52 11.12
N LEU A 20 -4.03 -7.69 10.97
CA LEU A 20 -3.84 -6.79 9.82
C LEU A 20 -3.49 -7.52 8.52
N GLY A 21 -3.27 -8.84 8.54
CA GLY A 21 -2.95 -9.61 7.33
C GLY A 21 -4.00 -9.51 6.21
N ASN A 22 -5.22 -9.07 6.54
CA ASN A 22 -6.32 -8.88 5.59
C ASN A 22 -6.75 -7.40 5.45
N VAL A 23 -5.98 -6.47 6.01
CA VAL A 23 -6.27 -5.03 5.94
C VAL A 23 -5.59 -4.48 4.70
N VAL A 24 -6.40 -4.17 3.69
CA VAL A 24 -5.92 -3.53 2.47
C VAL A 24 -5.85 -2.02 2.68
N MET A 25 -5.03 -1.31 1.89
CA MET A 25 -4.92 0.16 1.97
C MET A 25 -6.26 0.91 2.00
N PRO A 26 -7.31 0.48 1.26
CA PRO A 26 -8.66 1.04 1.40
C PRO A 26 -9.25 0.97 2.82
N ASP A 27 -9.02 -0.13 3.54
CA ASP A 27 -9.57 -0.35 4.89
C ASP A 27 -8.92 0.58 5.93
N LEU A 28 -7.64 0.93 5.74
CA LEU A 28 -6.91 1.86 6.60
C LEU A 28 -7.43 3.31 6.48
N TRP A 29 -7.99 3.67 5.33
CA TRP A 29 -8.44 5.02 5.03
C TRP A 29 -9.97 5.14 4.91
N ASN A 30 -10.69 4.05 5.22
CA ASN A 30 -12.15 3.93 5.02
C ASN A 30 -12.59 4.37 3.61
N LEU A 31 -11.84 3.93 2.60
CA LEU A 31 -12.09 4.21 1.20
C LEU A 31 -12.78 3.00 0.55
N ASN A 32 -13.68 3.27 -0.39
CA ASN A 32 -14.26 2.20 -1.18
C ASN A 32 -13.16 1.51 -2.02
N PRO A 33 -12.96 0.18 -1.91
CA PRO A 33 -11.92 -0.54 -2.65
C PRO A 33 -11.96 -0.29 -4.16
N TYR A 34 -13.15 -0.17 -4.75
CA TYR A 34 -13.30 0.09 -6.19
C TYR A 34 -12.79 1.48 -6.59
N LEU A 35 -12.96 2.49 -5.73
CA LEU A 35 -12.43 3.83 -5.98
C LEU A 35 -10.91 3.85 -5.93
N PHE A 36 -10.31 3.09 -5.01
CA PHE A 36 -8.86 2.97 -4.90
C PHE A 36 -8.27 2.27 -6.13
N ILE A 37 -8.90 1.19 -6.60
CA ILE A 37 -8.50 0.48 -7.82
C ILE A 37 -8.60 1.39 -9.05
N LEU A 38 -9.70 2.14 -9.18
CA LEU A 38 -9.89 3.11 -10.26
C LEU A 38 -8.80 4.18 -10.24
N LEU A 39 -8.56 4.79 -9.07
CA LEU A 39 -7.52 5.81 -8.89
C LEU A 39 -6.14 5.28 -9.27
N PHE A 40 -5.79 4.09 -8.77
CA PHE A 40 -4.52 3.44 -9.08
C PHE A 40 -4.36 3.21 -10.59
N THR A 41 -5.41 2.71 -11.25
CA THR A 41 -5.42 2.47 -12.69
C THR A 41 -5.21 3.77 -13.47
N LEU A 42 -5.89 4.85 -13.10
CA LEU A 42 -5.73 6.16 -13.74
C LEU A 42 -4.33 6.73 -13.54
N ILE A 43 -3.76 6.62 -12.33
CA ILE A 43 -2.40 7.07 -12.05
C ILE A 43 -1.39 6.27 -12.89
N THR A 44 -1.53 4.95 -12.96
CA THR A 44 -0.66 4.09 -13.78
C THR A 44 -0.73 4.46 -15.25
N LEU A 45 -1.92 4.61 -15.82
CA LEU A 45 -2.10 5.04 -17.22
C LEU A 45 -1.53 6.44 -17.45
N PHE A 46 -1.74 7.35 -16.51
CA PHE A 46 -1.18 8.69 -16.57
C PHE A 46 0.36 8.68 -16.56
N LEU A 47 0.98 7.84 -15.73
CA LEU A 47 2.44 7.67 -15.73
C LEU A 47 2.95 7.12 -17.06
N PHE A 48 2.30 6.09 -17.62
CA PHE A 48 2.68 5.57 -18.94
C PHE A 48 2.55 6.63 -20.02
N TYR A 49 1.45 7.40 -20.01
CA TYR A 49 1.26 8.52 -20.92
C TYR A 49 2.34 9.59 -20.76
N LEU A 50 2.71 9.95 -19.51
CA LEU A 50 3.78 10.90 -19.26
C LEU A 50 5.13 10.38 -19.73
N ILE A 51 5.44 9.10 -19.56
CA ILE A 51 6.70 8.52 -20.02
C ILE A 51 6.78 8.57 -21.55
N ASP A 52 5.70 8.16 -22.24
CA ASP A 52 5.61 8.20 -23.70
C ASP A 52 5.74 9.63 -24.23
N ARG A 53 5.03 10.58 -23.62
CA ARG A 53 5.04 11.99 -24.01
C ARG A 53 6.33 12.73 -23.65
N ALA A 54 6.91 12.45 -22.49
CA ALA A 54 8.15 13.08 -22.04
C ALA A 54 9.39 12.51 -22.75
N GLY A 55 9.23 11.42 -23.51
CA GLY A 55 10.32 10.84 -24.29
C GLY A 55 11.51 10.42 -23.41
N LEU A 56 11.24 9.96 -22.18
CA LEU A 56 12.25 9.53 -21.19
C LEU A 56 12.90 8.20 -21.59
N PHE A 57 13.21 8.03 -22.87
CA PHE A 57 13.98 6.92 -23.40
C PHE A 57 15.44 7.12 -23.05
N ARG A 58 16.05 6.10 -22.47
CA ARG A 58 17.49 6.10 -22.21
C ARG A 58 18.23 6.26 -23.54
N LYS A 59 19.09 7.28 -23.65
CA LYS A 59 19.92 7.51 -24.84
C LYS A 59 20.65 6.22 -25.18
N LYS A 60 20.37 5.63 -26.34
CA LYS A 60 21.15 4.50 -26.84
C LYS A 60 22.57 4.99 -27.10
N VAL A 61 23.56 4.37 -26.48
CA VAL A 61 24.96 4.55 -26.87
C VAL A 61 25.08 3.87 -28.23
N VAL A 62 25.23 4.68 -29.27
CA VAL A 62 25.50 4.21 -30.63
C VAL A 62 27.01 3.99 -30.71
N GLU A 63 27.42 2.74 -30.90
CA GLU A 63 28.78 2.35 -31.34
C GLU A 63 28.96 2.64 -32.83
#